data_AF-A0A6A1WTI7-F1
#
_entry.id   AF-A0A6A1WTI7-F1
#
_cell.length_a   1.000
_cell.length_b   1.000
_cell.length_c   1.000
_cell.angle_alpha   90.00
_cell.angle_beta   90.00
_cell.angle_gamma   90.00
#
_symmetry.space_group_name_H-M   'P 1'
#
loop_
_entity.id
_entity.type
_entity.pdbx_description
1 polymer ?
#
loop_
_entity_poly.entity_id
_entity_poly.type
_entity_poly.pdbx_seq_one_letter_code
_entity_poly.pdbx_strand_id
1 'polypeptide(L)' 'MKTASQLEILEKTYAVEAYPSEALGAELLAKLGLSDRQLQMWFCHRRSKDRKGPPLKRQPKDSTVGEEMVAGEGGT' A
#
# COMPACT_ATOMS: atom_id res chain seq x y z
N MET A 1 6.92 6.58 -0.87
CA MET A 1 6.35 6.11 0.42
C MET A 1 5.11 6.94 0.74
N LYS A 2 4.11 6.39 1.45
CA LYS A 2 2.89 7.13 1.83
C LYS A 2 3.12 7.80 3.20
N THR A 3 2.63 9.01 3.41
CA THR A 3 2.73 9.72 4.69
C THR A 3 1.72 9.16 5.70
N ALA A 4 1.96 9.39 7.00
CA ALA A 4 1.04 8.96 8.06
C ALA A 4 -0.37 9.57 7.87
N SER A 5 -0.45 10.84 7.48
CA SER A 5 -1.71 11.53 7.19
C SER A 5 -2.46 10.89 6.02
N GLN A 6 -1.74 10.44 4.98
CA GLN A 6 -2.37 9.75 3.86
C GLN A 6 -2.95 8.40 4.28
N LEU A 7 -2.23 7.65 5.12
CA LEU A 7 -2.69 6.38 5.66
C LEU A 7 -3.93 6.55 6.53
N GLU A 8 -3.96 7.56 7.39
CA GLU A 8 -5.11 7.83 8.26
C GLU A 8 -6.40 8.04 7.45
N ILE A 9 -6.34 8.82 6.37
CA ILE A 9 -7.49 9.08 5.50
C ILE A 9 -7.94 7.79 4.80
N LEU A 10 -6.99 6.97 4.31
CA LEU A 10 -7.29 5.68 3.68
C LEU A 10 -7.96 4.72 4.66
N GLU A 11 -7.49 4.68 5.90
CA GLU A 11 -8.07 3.83 6.96
C GLU A 11 -9.45 4.31 7.39
N LYS A 12 -9.64 5.62 7.56
CA LYS A 12 -10.95 6.23 7.82
C LYS A 12 -11.94 5.88 6.71
N THR A 13 -11.50 5.98 5.46
CA THR A 13 -12.35 5.65 4.32
C THR A 13 -12.67 4.16 4.28
N TYR A 14 -11.69 3.28 4.50
CA TYR A 14 -11.91 1.83 4.57
C TYR A 14 -12.90 1.41 5.67
N ALA A 15 -12.90 2.11 6.82
CA ALA A 15 -13.83 1.84 7.90
C ALA A 15 -15.28 2.19 7.53
N VAL A 16 -15.49 3.11 6.59
CA VAL A 16 -16.82 3.50 6.08
C VAL A 16 -17.19 2.66 4.85
N GLU A 17 -16.28 2.54 3.89
CA GLU A 17 -16.47 1.87 2.61
C GLU A 17 -15.21 1.06 2.25
N ALA A 18 -15.26 -0.26 2.47
CA ALA A 18 -14.15 -1.16 2.19
C ALA A 18 -13.84 -1.34 0.69
N TYR A 19 -14.79 -0.93 -0.16
CA TYR A 19 -14.74 -0.99 -1.63
C TYR A 19 -15.11 0.39 -2.19
N PRO A 20 -14.16 1.34 -2.24
CA PRO A 20 -14.46 2.69 -2.70
C PRO A 20 -14.97 2.66 -4.15
N SER A 21 -16.10 3.32 -4.38
CA SER A 21 -16.64 3.56 -5.73
C SER A 21 -15.68 4.43 -6.56
N GLU A 22 -15.79 4.42 -7.90
CA GLU A 22 -14.89 5.18 -8.79
C GLU A 22 -14.82 6.68 -8.44
N ALA A 23 -15.97 7.29 -8.13
CA ALA A 23 -16.05 8.68 -7.71
C ALA A 23 -15.30 8.96 -6.39
N LEU A 24 -15.47 8.08 -5.39
CA LEU A 24 -14.77 8.19 -4.11
C LEU A 24 -13.27 7.93 -4.28
N GLY A 25 -12.91 6.98 -5.15
CA GLY A 25 -11.54 6.72 -5.55
C GLY A 25 -10.88 7.96 -6.13
N ALA A 26 -11.50 8.60 -7.12
CA ALA A 26 -11.00 9.83 -7.73
C ALA A 26 -10.81 10.97 -6.70
N GLU A 27 -11.77 11.13 -5.77
CA GLU A 27 -11.65 12.12 -4.69
C GLU A 27 -10.45 11.81 -3.78
N LEU A 28 -10.26 10.54 -3.39
CA LEU A 28 -9.10 10.12 -2.61
C LEU A 28 -7.78 10.35 -3.34
N LEU A 29 -7.72 10.05 -4.64
CA LEU A 29 -6.52 10.28 -5.45
C LEU A 29 -6.16 11.76 -5.50
N ALA A 30 -7.14 12.63 -5.74
CA ALA A 30 -6.94 14.08 -5.77
C ALA A 30 -6.55 14.63 -4.39
N LYS A 31 -7.24 14.20 -3.32
CA LYS A 31 -7.01 14.65 -1.95
C LYS A 31 -5.64 14.21 -1.42
N LEU A 32 -5.22 13.00 -1.77
CA LEU A 32 -3.99 12.39 -1.27
C LEU A 32 -2.80 12.62 -2.22
N GLY A 33 -3.03 13.03 -3.46
CA GLY A 33 -2.00 13.09 -4.50
C GLY A 33 -1.42 11.71 -4.84
N LEU A 34 -2.26 10.67 -4.81
CA LEU A 34 -1.87 9.30 -5.13
C LEU A 34 -2.27 8.96 -6.57
N SER A 35 -1.61 7.95 -7.14
CA SER A 35 -2.03 7.33 -8.40
C SER A 35 -3.07 6.24 -8.14
N ASP A 36 -3.96 6.01 -9.11
CA ASP A 36 -5.00 4.97 -9.05
C ASP A 36 -4.44 3.61 -8.59
N ARG A 37 -3.34 3.17 -9.22
CA ARG A 37 -2.63 1.94 -8.87
C ARG A 37 -2.18 1.87 -7.41
N GLN A 38 -1.77 3.00 -6.81
CA GLN A 38 -1.33 3.05 -5.42
C GLN A 38 -2.49 2.91 -4.44
N LEU A 39 -3.64 3.50 -4.78
CA LEU A 39 -4.89 3.38 -4.04
C LEU A 39 -5.38 1.93 -4.10
N GLN A 40 -5.46 1.37 -5.31
CA GLN A 40 -5.91 0.01 -5.54
C GLN A 40 -5.04 -1.04 -4.82
N MET A 41 -3.71 -0.91 -4.90
CA MET A 41 -2.79 -1.76 -4.14
C MET A 41 -3.01 -1.64 -2.63
N TRP A 42 -3.22 -0.42 -2.12
CA TRP A 42 -3.43 -0.23 -0.69
C TRP A 42 -4.69 -0.94 -0.20
N PHE A 43 -5.83 -0.77 -0.90
CA PHE A 43 -7.08 -1.46 -0.55
C PHE A 43 -6.98 -2.99 -0.72
N CYS A 44 -6.23 -3.47 -1.71
CA CYS A 44 -5.97 -4.91 -1.88
C CYS A 44 -5.15 -5.48 -0.71
N HIS A 45 -4.08 -4.79 -0.31
CA HIS A 45 -3.26 -5.17 0.84
C HIS A 45 -4.03 -5.05 2.16
N ARG A 46 -4.85 -3.99 2.34
CA ARG A 46 -5.64 -3.77 3.57
C ARG A 46 -6.63 -4.90 3.80
N ARG A 47 -7.40 -5.28 2.77
CA ARG A 47 -8.33 -6.44 2.81
C ARG A 47 -7.63 -7.78 3.02
N SER A 48 -6.41 -7.91 2.52
CA SER A 48 -5.60 -9.12 2.72
C SER A 48 -5.03 -9.21 4.14
N LYS A 49 -4.69 -8.07 4.75
CA LYS A 49 -4.25 -7.98 6.15
C LYS A 49 -5.40 -8.24 7.13
N ASP A 50 -6.60 -7.78 6.79
CA ASP A 50 -7.82 -7.98 7.58
C ASP A 50 -8.24 -9.46 7.65
N ARG A 51 -8.24 -10.15 6.50
CA ARG A 51 -8.55 -11.59 6.41
C ARG A 51 -7.57 -12.51 7.14
N LYS A 52 -6.34 -12.04 7.41
CA LYS A 52 -5.29 -12.87 8.05
C LYS A 52 -5.38 -12.92 9.57
N GLY A 53 -6.37 -12.27 10.18
CA GLY A 53 -6.52 -12.22 11.64
C GLY A 53 -5.34 -11.51 12.33
N PRO A 54 -5.44 -11.25 13.64
CA PRO A 54 -4.30 -10.70 14.38
C PRO A 54 -3.13 -11.69 14.21
N PRO A 55 -1.93 -11.21 13.83
CA PRO A 55 -0.77 -12.09 13.73
C PRO A 55 -0.55 -12.69 15.11
N LEU A 56 -0.81 -13.98 15.26
CA LEU A 56 -0.33 -14.76 16.39
C LEU A 56 1.19 -14.68 16.36
N LYS A 57 1.73 -13.67 17.07
CA LYS A 57 3.12 -13.48 17.50
C LYS A 57 4.16 -14.18 16.62
N ARG A 58 4.44 -13.65 15.42
CA ARG A 58 5.70 -13.97 14.73
C ARG A 58 6.55 -12.70 14.71
N GLN A 59 7.54 -12.74 15.60
CA GLN A 59 8.75 -11.93 15.73
C GLN A 59 9.08 -11.09 14.48
N PRO A 60 9.48 -9.81 14.63
CA PRO A 60 9.87 -8.97 13.51
C PRO A 60 11.13 -9.58 12.87
N LYS A 61 10.98 -10.14 11.68
CA LYS A 61 12.10 -10.28 10.75
C LYS A 61 11.97 -9.12 9.77
N ASP A 62 12.94 -8.23 9.90
CA ASP A 62 13.42 -7.31 8.89
C ASP A 62 13.04 -7.75 7.46
N SER A 63 12.38 -6.86 6.72
CA SER A 63 12.31 -6.95 5.26
C SER A 63 12.62 -5.57 4.70
N THR A 64 13.78 -5.09 5.10
CA THR A 64 14.65 -4.33 4.21
C THR A 64 15.40 -5.37 3.38
N VAL A 65 14.98 -5.65 2.15
CA VAL A 65 15.89 -5.96 1.02
C VAL A 65 15.11 -6.34 -0.24
N GLY A 66 15.53 -5.74 -1.34
CA GLY A 66 15.25 -6.14 -2.71
C GLY A 66 15.84 -5.14 -3.72
N GLU A 67 16.95 -4.47 -3.36
CA GLU A 67 17.88 -3.86 -4.32
C GLU A 67 18.93 -4.94 -4.64
N GLU A 68 19.34 -4.99 -5.91
CA GLU A 68 20.53 -5.65 -6.46
C GLU A 68 20.42 -7.10 -7.01
N MET A 69 20.37 -7.20 -8.34
CA MET A 69 21.26 -7.99 -9.22
C MET A 69 20.93 -7.58 -10.67
N VAL A 70 21.87 -7.15 -11.54
CA VAL A 70 22.98 -7.96 -12.06
C VAL A 70 24.09 -7.09 -12.68
N ALA A 71 25.34 -7.54 -12.48
CA ALA A 71 26.60 -7.18 -13.16
C ALA A 71 26.45 -7.05 -14.70
N GLY A 72 27.26 -6.33 -15.49
CA GLY A 72 28.67 -5.95 -15.40
C GLY A 72 29.36 -6.34 -16.72
N GLU A 73 30.23 -5.46 -17.23
CA GLU A 73 31.42 -5.71 -18.09
C GLU A 73 31.36 -5.53 -19.63
N GLY A 74 32.41 -4.85 -20.14
CA GLY A 74 32.93 -4.86 -21.53
C GLY A 74 32.38 -3.76 -22.46
N GLY A 75 33.12 -2.84 -23.07
CA GLY A 75 34.53 -2.85 -23.48
C GLY A 75 34.67 -3.23 -24.96
N THR A 76 34.47 -2.25 -25.86
CA THR A 76 35.25 -1.96 -27.09
C THR A 76 34.76 -0.65 -27.69
#